data_AF-A0A7Y5CAD1-F1
#
_entry.id   AF-A0A7Y5CAD1-F1
#
_cell.length_a   1.000
_cell.length_b   1.000
_cell.length_c   1.000
_cell.angle_alpha   90.00
_cell.angle_beta   90.00
_cell.angle_gamma   90.00
#
_symmetry.space_group_name_H-M   'P 1'
#
loop_
_entity.id
_entity.type
_entity.pdbx_description
1 polymer ?
#
loop_
_entity_poly.entity_id
_entity_poly.type
_entity_poly.pdbx_seq_one_letter_code
_entity_poly.pdbx_strand_id
1 'polypeptide(L)'
;MNDPFDYPISIDAGPFRIPAIPALAFFATEAGRDIGVFTRLRFICRYSDELSFMLSWDHLFASSDVAEGSFIFSNGLELLSGSTDDDADYFEFESRVRF
;
A
#
# COMPACT_ATOMS: atom_id res chain seq x y z
N MET A 1 -11.46 -10.08 -17.44
CA MET A 1 -10.87 -8.74 -17.41
C MET A 1 -10.00 -8.72 -16.18
N ASN A 2 -8.68 -8.81 -16.34
CA ASN A 2 -7.72 -9.01 -15.24
C ASN A 2 -6.58 -7.99 -15.35
N ASP A 3 -6.91 -6.81 -15.89
CA ASP A 3 -6.00 -5.68 -16.05
C ASP A 3 -6.32 -4.65 -14.96
N PRO A 4 -5.30 -3.99 -14.39
CA PRO A 4 -5.49 -2.98 -13.37
C PRO A 4 -6.26 -1.77 -13.92
N PHE A 5 -6.84 -0.99 -13.02
CA PHE A 5 -7.51 0.25 -13.40
C PHE A 5 -6.48 1.33 -13.71
N ASP A 6 -6.46 1.79 -14.97
CA ASP A 6 -5.61 2.90 -15.41
C ASP A 6 -6.04 4.23 -14.79
N TYR A 7 -5.08 5.09 -14.44
CA TYR A 7 -5.35 6.37 -13.78
C TYR A 7 -5.10 7.57 -14.70
N PRO A 8 -5.75 8.73 -14.45
CA PRO A 8 -5.58 9.91 -15.29
C PRO A 8 -4.11 10.37 -15.36
N ILE A 9 -3.72 10.97 -16.49
CA ILE A 9 -2.42 11.66 -16.59
C ILE A 9 -2.26 12.62 -15.40
N SER A 10 -1.20 12.39 -14.61
CA SER A 10 -0.98 13.04 -13.33
C SER A 10 0.43 13.59 -13.21
N ILE A 11 0.59 14.54 -12.30
CA ILE A 11 1.88 15.06 -11.85
C ILE A 11 2.05 14.70 -10.38
N ASP A 12 3.28 14.37 -10.00
CA ASP A 12 3.62 14.09 -8.60
C ASP A 12 4.11 15.38 -7.92
N ALA A 13 3.51 15.71 -6.78
CA ALA A 13 3.83 16.87 -5.94
C ALA A 13 4.06 16.39 -4.49
N GLY A 14 5.31 16.00 -4.20
CA GLY A 14 5.64 15.34 -2.94
C GLY A 14 4.92 13.99 -2.83
N PRO A 15 4.18 13.71 -1.74
CA PRO A 15 3.45 12.44 -1.58
C PRO A 15 2.11 12.41 -2.34
N PHE A 16 1.73 13.51 -3.01
CA PHE A 16 0.43 13.61 -3.68
C PHE A 16 0.58 13.41 -5.19
N ARG A 17 -0.26 12.55 -5.76
CA ARG A 17 -0.45 12.42 -7.20
C ARG A 17 -1.70 13.19 -7.62
N ILE A 18 -1.53 14.22 -8.46
CA ILE A 18 -2.58 15.15 -8.84
C ILE A 18 -2.86 15.04 -10.34
N PRO A 19 -4.11 14.80 -10.78
CA PRO A 19 -4.45 14.79 -12.20
C PRO A 19 -4.06 16.13 -12.85
N ALA A 20 -3.21 16.07 -13.88
CA ALA A 20 -2.68 17.27 -14.52
C ALA A 20 -3.77 18.04 -15.28
N ILE A 21 -4.75 17.32 -15.85
CA ILE A 21 -5.88 17.89 -16.58
C ILE A 21 -7.17 17.12 -16.21
N PRO A 22 -7.82 17.44 -15.08
CA PRO A 22 -8.99 16.69 -14.58
C PRO A 22 -10.14 16.59 -15.59
N ALA A 23 -10.34 17.62 -16.42
CA ALA A 23 -11.36 17.65 -17.46
C ALA A 23 -11.15 16.61 -18.58
N LEU A 24 -9.93 16.05 -18.68
CA LEU A 24 -9.54 15.05 -19.67
C LEU A 24 -9.12 13.73 -19.01
N ALA A 25 -9.75 13.36 -17.89
CA ALA A 25 -9.42 12.15 -17.13
C ALA A 25 -9.56 10.82 -17.90
N PHE A 26 -10.19 10.85 -19.08
CA PHE A 26 -10.28 9.71 -19.98
C PHE A 26 -8.97 9.43 -20.74
N PHE A 27 -8.02 10.38 -20.78
CA PHE A 27 -6.64 10.07 -21.15
C PHE A 27 -5.95 9.50 -19.92
N ALA A 28 -5.83 8.19 -19.91
CA ALA A 28 -5.29 7.43 -18.80
C ALA A 28 -3.84 6.97 -19.09
N THR A 29 -3.10 6.78 -18.01
CA THR A 29 -1.78 6.18 -17.95
C THR A 29 -1.94 4.76 -17.41
N GLU A 30 -1.17 3.82 -17.96
CA GLU A 30 -1.18 2.43 -17.53
C GLU A 30 -0.79 2.32 -16.04
N ALA A 31 -1.59 1.57 -15.28
CA ALA A 31 -1.30 1.24 -13.89
C ALA A 31 -0.43 -0.02 -13.79
N GLY A 32 0.34 -0.11 -12.70
CA GLY A 32 1.19 -1.26 -12.44
C GLY A 32 0.37 -2.54 -12.29
N ARG A 33 0.79 -3.62 -12.96
CA ARG A 33 0.07 -4.90 -12.96
C ARG A 33 0.48 -5.78 -11.80
N ASP A 34 1.76 -5.77 -11.46
CA ASP A 34 2.31 -6.48 -10.33
C ASP A 34 3.02 -5.47 -9.44
N ILE A 35 2.51 -5.25 -8.23
CA ILE A 35 3.13 -4.35 -7.24
C ILE A 35 3.88 -5.10 -6.15
N GLY A 36 4.03 -6.42 -6.31
CA GLY A 36 4.81 -7.28 -5.45
C GLY A 36 3.97 -8.13 -4.51
N VAL A 37 4.66 -8.80 -3.59
CA VAL A 37 4.06 -9.70 -2.60
C VAL A 37 4.40 -9.18 -1.21
N PHE A 38 3.41 -9.14 -0.32
CA PHE A 38 3.62 -8.78 1.08
C PHE A 38 3.53 -10.01 1.99
N THR A 39 4.33 -10.01 3.04
CA THR A 39 4.23 -10.94 4.16
C THR A 39 4.13 -10.19 5.48
N ARG A 40 3.51 -10.81 6.47
CA ARG A 40 3.36 -10.27 7.82
C ARG A 40 3.50 -11.37 8.85
N LEU A 41 4.43 -11.16 9.79
CA LEU A 41 4.59 -11.99 10.98
C LEU A 41 4.08 -11.22 12.20
N ARG A 42 3.15 -11.81 12.95
CA ARG A 42 2.63 -11.24 14.19
C ARG A 42 2.88 -12.19 15.36
N PHE A 43 3.47 -11.64 16.41
CA PHE A 43 3.63 -12.29 17.70
C PHE A 43 2.76 -11.59 18.73
N ILE A 44 1.84 -12.31 19.36
CA ILE A 44 0.94 -11.76 20.37
C ILE A 44 1.20 -12.48 21.69
N CYS A 45 1.61 -11.71 22.70
CA CYS A 45 1.77 -12.18 24.07
C CYS A 45 0.60 -11.67 24.92
N ARG A 46 -0.26 -12.59 25.37
CA ARG A 46 -1.33 -12.29 26.34
C ARG A 46 -0.76 -12.45 27.73
N TYR A 47 -0.42 -11.32 28.36
CA TYR A 47 0.19 -11.32 29.68
C TYR A 47 -0.85 -11.55 30.78
N SER A 48 -2.04 -10.93 30.64
CA SER A 48 -3.23 -11.18 31.46
C SER A 48 -4.51 -11.02 30.63
N ASP A 49 -5.68 -11.17 31.26
CA ASP A 49 -6.97 -10.89 30.62
C ASP A 49 -7.14 -9.40 30.26
N GLU A 50 -6.45 -8.53 30.99
CA GLU A 50 -6.46 -7.08 30.80
C GLU A 50 -5.28 -6.56 29.97
N LEU A 51 -4.15 -7.28 29.90
CA LEU A 51 -2.92 -6.79 29.28
C LEU A 51 -2.39 -7.74 28.20
N SER A 52 -2.16 -7.20 27.00
CA SER A 52 -1.47 -7.91 25.92
C SER A 52 -0.47 -7.02 25.18
N PHE A 53 0.53 -7.67 24.60
CA PHE A 53 1.53 -7.06 23.74
C PHE A 53 1.51 -7.73 22.37
N MET A 54 1.73 -6.96 21.31
CA MET A 54 1.90 -7.47 19.96
C MET A 54 3.16 -6.88 19.34
N LEU A 55 3.92 -7.73 18.65
CA LEU A 55 5.00 -7.32 17.75
C LEU A 55 4.62 -7.79 16.35
N SER A 56 4.66 -6.89 15.36
CA SER A 56 4.50 -7.22 13.95
C SER A 56 5.76 -6.87 13.17
N TRP A 57 6.09 -7.69 12.18
CA TRP A 57 7.03 -7.37 11.12
C TRP A 57 6.33 -7.64 9.79
N ASP A 58 6.29 -6.62 8.95
CA ASP A 58 5.75 -6.69 7.61
C ASP A 58 6.89 -6.46 6.62
N HIS A 59 6.93 -7.25 5.56
CA HIS A 59 7.90 -7.09 4.47
C HIS A 59 7.17 -7.10 3.13
N LEU A 60 7.41 -6.08 2.33
CA LEU A 60 6.97 -5.98 0.95
C LEU A 60 8.15 -6.35 0.06
N PHE A 61 8.01 -7.45 -0.68
CA PHE A 61 8.86 -7.80 -1.80
C PHE A 61 8.35 -7.01 -3.01
N ALA A 62 8.96 -5.87 -3.28
CA ALA A 62 8.56 -4.96 -4.34
C ALA A 62 8.90 -5.53 -5.72
N SER A 63 8.03 -5.23 -6.68
CA SER A 63 8.27 -5.44 -8.11
C SER A 63 8.45 -4.08 -8.78
N SER A 64 8.86 -4.10 -10.07
CA SER A 64 9.09 -2.89 -10.86
C SER A 64 7.91 -1.92 -10.87
N ASP A 65 6.68 -2.43 -10.82
CA ASP A 65 5.48 -1.61 -11.04
C ASP A 65 4.94 -0.98 -9.74
N VAL A 66 5.58 -1.22 -8.58
CA VAL A 66 5.11 -0.62 -7.30
C VAL A 66 5.21 0.92 -7.33
N ALA A 67 6.17 1.48 -8.07
CA ALA A 67 6.35 2.92 -8.24
C ALA A 67 5.28 3.54 -9.17
N GLU A 68 4.80 2.77 -10.14
CA GLU A 68 3.69 3.14 -11.01
C GLU A 68 2.38 3.11 -10.22
N GLY A 69 2.26 2.14 -9.31
CA GLY A 69 1.15 2.03 -8.36
C GLY A 69 -0.10 1.42 -8.99
N SER A 70 -0.97 0.90 -8.13
CA SER A 70 -2.14 0.15 -8.57
C SER A 70 -3.32 0.28 -7.60
N PHE A 71 -4.53 0.34 -8.16
CA PHE A 71 -5.79 0.40 -7.40
C PHE A 71 -6.23 -1.01 -7.02
N ILE A 72 -5.55 -1.61 -6.05
CA ILE A 72 -5.82 -3.00 -5.64
C ILE A 72 -6.49 -3.11 -4.26
N PHE A 73 -6.49 -2.03 -3.47
CA PHE A 73 -7.12 -2.01 -2.15
C PHE A 73 -8.51 -1.38 -2.19
N SER A 74 -9.29 -1.66 -1.15
CA SER A 74 -10.62 -1.07 -0.95
C SER A 74 -11.57 -1.23 -2.16
N ASN A 75 -11.53 -2.40 -2.82
CA ASN A 75 -12.26 -2.70 -4.07
C ASN A 75 -11.86 -1.81 -5.26
N GLY A 76 -10.58 -1.46 -5.35
CA GLY A 76 -10.04 -0.61 -6.42
C GLY A 76 -10.29 0.89 -6.23
N LEU A 77 -10.58 1.32 -5.01
CA LEU A 77 -10.79 2.73 -4.67
C LEU A 77 -9.56 3.37 -4.04
N GLU A 78 -8.57 2.57 -3.65
CA GLU A 78 -7.38 3.01 -2.97
C GLU A 78 -6.14 2.68 -3.80
N LEU A 79 -5.36 3.70 -4.11
CA LEU A 79 -4.09 3.59 -4.81
C LEU A 79 -3.02 3.17 -3.80
N LEU A 80 -2.39 2.02 -4.06
CA LEU A 80 -1.11 1.70 -3.45
C LEU A 80 0.00 2.11 -4.42
N SER A 81 0.96 2.90 -3.96
CA SER A 81 2.12 3.31 -4.74
C SER A 81 3.33 3.46 -3.82
N GLY A 82 4.51 3.09 -4.31
CA GLY A 82 5.80 3.40 -3.72
C GLY A 82 6.41 4.67 -4.33
N SER A 83 7.44 5.21 -3.66
CA SER A 83 8.32 6.24 -4.23
C SER A 83 9.48 5.67 -5.04
N THR A 84 9.81 4.38 -4.82
CA THR A 84 10.82 3.59 -5.52
C THR A 84 10.30 2.16 -5.74
N ASP A 85 11.07 1.33 -6.44
CA ASP A 85 10.83 -0.10 -6.67
C ASP A 85 11.57 -1.00 -5.67
N ASP A 86 12.00 -0.45 -4.54
CA ASP A 86 12.74 -1.17 -3.51
C ASP A 86 11.81 -1.90 -2.52
N ASP A 87 12.30 -3.02 -1.99
CA ASP A 87 11.64 -3.72 -0.88
C ASP A 87 11.49 -2.82 0.36
N ALA A 88 10.45 -3.08 1.15
CA ALA A 88 10.15 -2.28 2.34
C ALA A 88 9.82 -3.13 3.57
N ASP A 89 10.44 -2.78 4.70
CA ASP A 89 10.19 -3.38 6.01
C ASP A 89 9.45 -2.43 6.95
N TYR A 90 8.43 -2.93 7.65
CA TYR A 90 7.71 -2.20 8.67
C TYR A 90 7.64 -3.00 9.97
N PHE A 91 7.98 -2.36 11.09
CA PHE A 91 7.91 -2.95 12.42
C PHE A 91 6.88 -2.22 13.27
N GLU A 92 6.02 -2.99 13.93
CA GLU A 92 4.99 -2.47 14.82
C GLU A 92 5.13 -3.11 16.20
N PHE A 93 5.02 -2.30 17.24
CA PHE A 93 4.88 -2.77 18.62
C PHE A 93 3.64 -2.13 19.23
N GLU A 94 2.67 -2.95 19.64
CA GLU A 94 1.43 -2.53 20.29
C GLU A 94 1.38 -3.06 21.72
N SER A 95 0.93 -2.24 22.65
CA SER A 95 0.44 -2.68 23.96
C SER A 95 -1.05 -2.36 24.06
N ARG A 96 -1.83 -3.30 24.60
CA ARG A 96 -3.27 -3.17 24.76
C ARG A 96 -3.67 -3.44 26.20
N VAL A 97 -4.36 -2.46 26.79
CA VAL A 97 -4.96 -2.54 28.13
C VAL A 97 -6.47 -2.53 27.99
N ARG A 98 -7.17 -3.45 28.65
CA ARG A 98 -8.63 -3.52 28.72
C ARG A 98 -9.10 -3.32 30.17
N PHE A 99 -10.08 -2.44 30.36
CA PHE A 99 -10.75 -2.17 31.64
C PHE A 99 -12.18 -2.72 31.63
#